data_AF-A0A2I4BA47-F1
#
_entry.id   AF-A0A2I4BA47-F1
#
_cell.length_a   1.000
_cell.length_b   1.000
_cell.length_c   1.000
_cell.angle_alpha   90.00
_cell.angle_beta   90.00
_cell.angle_gamma   90.00
#
_symmetry.space_group_name_H-M   'P 1'
#
loop_
_entity.id
_entity.type
_entity.pdbx_description
1 polymer ?
#
loop_
_entity_poly.entity_id
_entity_poly.type
_entity_poly.pdbx_seq_one_letter_code
_entity_poly.pdbx_strand_id
1 'polypeptide(L)'
;MAVRKKDGGPNVKYFEASDTVSQFDNVRVWLGKNYKKYIQAEPPTNKSLSSLVVQLLQFQEEVFGRHVSNPPLTKLPMKCFLDFKSGGALCHILAAAYKFKSDQGWRRFDFQNPSRMDRNVEMFMTIEKSLVQNNCLSRPVIYLSSDIEPKLLGKLKDII
;
A
#
# COMPACT_ATOMS: atom_id res chain seq x y z
N MET A 1 -29.19 2.93 -1.84
CA MET A 1 -28.14 3.96 -1.95
C MET A 1 -26.92 3.49 -1.17
N ALA A 2 -25.76 3.33 -1.83
CA ALA A 2 -24.53 3.01 -1.13
C ALA A 2 -24.13 4.23 -0.28
N VAL A 3 -24.26 4.09 1.04
CA VAL A 3 -23.81 5.10 2.00
C VAL A 3 -22.32 5.33 1.77
N ARG A 4 -21.94 6.51 1.25
CA ARG A 4 -20.55 6.93 1.17
C ARG A 4 -19.97 6.90 2.58
N LYS A 5 -19.03 5.99 2.84
CA LYS A 5 -18.23 6.00 4.08
C LYS A 5 -17.56 7.37 4.20
N LYS A 6 -17.70 8.01 5.36
CA LYS A 6 -17.21 9.38 5.61
C LYS A 6 -15.68 9.45 5.80
N ASP A 7 -15.00 8.30 5.82
CA ASP A 7 -13.63 8.18 6.30
C ASP A 7 -12.84 7.34 5.30
N GLY A 8 -11.56 7.67 5.06
CA GLY A 8 -10.72 7.06 4.01
C GLY A 8 -10.27 5.62 4.28
N GLY A 9 -10.90 4.95 5.25
CA GLY A 9 -10.57 3.60 5.70
C GLY A 9 -11.06 2.50 4.76
N PRO A 10 -10.60 1.25 4.98
CA PRO A 10 -10.88 0.13 4.10
C PRO A 10 -12.38 -0.20 4.01
N ASN A 11 -12.80 -0.60 2.80
CA ASN A 11 -14.09 -1.24 2.63
C ASN A 11 -14.01 -2.72 2.98
N VAL A 12 -13.99 -3.04 4.28
CA VAL A 12 -13.84 -4.41 4.80
C VAL A 12 -14.83 -5.38 4.14
N LYS A 13 -16.12 -5.03 4.06
CA LYS A 13 -17.15 -5.86 3.40
C LYS A 13 -16.83 -6.19 1.95
N TYR A 14 -16.24 -5.25 1.20
CA TYR A 14 -15.83 -5.48 -0.18
C TYR A 14 -14.69 -6.51 -0.25
N PHE A 15 -13.68 -6.38 0.62
CA PHE A 15 -12.54 -7.29 0.66
C PHE A 15 -12.86 -8.67 1.26
N GLU A 16 -13.93 -8.79 2.03
CA GLU A 16 -14.44 -10.07 2.55
C GLU A 16 -15.41 -10.77 1.59
N ALA A 17 -15.96 -10.04 0.61
CA ALA A 17 -16.88 -10.61 -0.37
C ALA A 17 -16.19 -11.68 -1.22
N SER A 18 -16.87 -12.81 -1.45
CA SER A 18 -16.31 -13.99 -2.10
C SER A 18 -15.83 -13.73 -3.52
N ASP A 19 -16.55 -12.87 -4.25
CA ASP A 19 -16.20 -12.42 -5.59
C ASP A 19 -14.88 -11.63 -5.57
N THR A 20 -14.72 -10.69 -4.65
CA THR A 20 -13.45 -9.96 -4.47
C THR A 20 -12.32 -10.89 -4.05
N VAL A 21 -12.55 -11.79 -3.09
CA VAL A 21 -11.52 -12.74 -2.63
C VAL A 21 -11.05 -13.63 -3.79
N SER A 22 -11.95 -14.04 -4.69
CA SER A 22 -11.55 -14.84 -5.86
C SER A 22 -10.59 -14.11 -6.80
N GLN A 23 -10.67 -12.77 -6.92
CA GLN A 23 -9.78 -11.98 -7.76
C GLN A 23 -8.32 -12.00 -7.28
N PHE A 24 -8.06 -12.33 -6.01
CA PHE A 24 -6.70 -12.50 -5.49
C PHE A 24 -5.97 -13.73 -6.04
N ASP A 25 -6.65 -14.62 -6.77
CA ASP A 25 -6.00 -15.82 -7.30
C ASP A 25 -4.85 -15.48 -8.25
N ASN A 26 -5.06 -14.53 -9.17
CA ASN A 26 -4.04 -14.02 -10.08
C ASN A 26 -2.82 -13.49 -9.32
N VAL A 27 -3.06 -12.77 -8.22
CA VAL A 27 -2.02 -12.19 -7.37
C VAL A 27 -1.25 -13.29 -6.63
N ARG A 28 -1.96 -14.25 -6.04
CA ARG A 28 -1.40 -15.40 -5.34
C ARG A 28 -0.49 -16.22 -6.25
N VAL A 29 -0.96 -16.54 -7.47
CA VAL A 29 -0.20 -17.30 -8.47
C VAL A 29 1.05 -16.52 -8.88
N TRP A 30 0.93 -15.22 -9.14
CA TRP A 30 2.06 -14.38 -9.52
C TRP A 30 3.11 -14.29 -8.41
N LEU A 31 2.69 -14.13 -7.14
CA LEU A 31 3.58 -14.16 -5.98
C LEU A 31 4.28 -15.52 -5.85
N GLY A 32 3.53 -16.62 -6.03
CA GLY A 32 4.03 -17.98 -6.04
C GLY A 32 5.11 -18.25 -7.08
N LYS A 33 5.02 -17.59 -8.24
CA LYS A 33 6.00 -17.70 -9.32
C LYS A 33 7.24 -16.81 -9.10
N ASN A 34 7.05 -15.54 -8.73
CA ASN A 34 8.11 -14.53 -8.77
C ASN A 34 8.79 -14.29 -7.41
N TYR A 35 8.08 -14.55 -6.30
CA TYR A 35 8.52 -14.24 -4.94
C TYR A 35 8.48 -15.48 -4.02
N LYS A 36 8.50 -16.69 -4.59
CA LYS A 36 8.40 -17.97 -3.87
C LYS A 36 9.26 -18.03 -2.61
N LYS A 37 10.53 -17.61 -2.71
CA LYS A 37 11.49 -17.66 -1.59
C LYS A 37 11.03 -16.91 -0.33
N TYR A 38 10.21 -15.87 -0.49
CA TYR A 38 9.72 -15.04 0.62
C TYR A 38 8.39 -15.55 1.22
N ILE A 39 7.68 -16.40 0.50
CA ILE A 39 6.34 -16.88 0.90
C ILE A 39 6.28 -18.40 1.09
N GLN A 40 7.33 -19.15 0.74
CA GLN A 40 7.32 -20.62 0.79
C GLN A 40 7.12 -21.19 2.20
N ALA A 41 7.62 -20.48 3.22
CA ALA A 41 7.50 -20.92 4.61
C ALA A 41 6.04 -20.87 5.10
N GLU A 42 5.27 -19.92 4.58
CA GLU A 42 3.85 -19.76 4.88
C GLU A 42 3.12 -19.25 3.62
N PRO A 43 2.76 -20.16 2.70
CA PRO A 43 2.15 -19.78 1.43
C PRO A 43 0.81 -19.07 1.65
N PRO A 44 0.60 -17.88 1.07
CA PRO A 44 -0.61 -17.12 1.30
C PRO A 44 -1.81 -17.75 0.59
N THR A 45 -2.98 -17.61 1.21
CA THR A 45 -4.29 -17.89 0.61
C THR A 45 -4.90 -16.59 0.09
N ASN A 46 -5.88 -16.68 -0.81
CA ASN A 46 -6.62 -15.50 -1.28
C ASN A 46 -7.22 -14.70 -0.12
N LYS A 47 -7.75 -15.40 0.90
CA LYS A 47 -8.30 -14.78 2.11
C LYS A 47 -7.22 -14.05 2.91
N SER A 48 -6.05 -14.67 3.12
CA SER A 48 -4.97 -14.01 3.88
C SER A 48 -4.40 -12.80 3.14
N LEU A 49 -4.30 -12.84 1.81
CA LEU A 49 -3.91 -11.68 1.01
C LEU A 49 -4.93 -10.55 1.12
N SER A 50 -6.22 -10.86 1.03
CA SER A 50 -7.29 -9.88 1.20
C SER A 50 -7.26 -9.24 2.58
N SER A 51 -7.11 -10.05 3.65
CA SER A 51 -6.97 -9.54 5.01
C SER A 51 -5.74 -8.65 5.17
N LEU A 52 -4.61 -8.99 4.55
CA LEU A 52 -3.42 -8.15 4.58
C LEU A 52 -3.64 -6.80 3.87
N VAL A 53 -4.36 -6.78 2.74
CA VAL A 53 -4.73 -5.52 2.06
C VAL A 53 -5.58 -4.63 2.97
N VAL A 54 -6.56 -5.21 3.68
CA VAL A 54 -7.37 -4.46 4.64
C VAL A 54 -6.50 -3.86 5.74
N GLN A 55 -5.55 -4.63 6.29
CA GLN A 55 -4.63 -4.14 7.32
C GLN A 55 -3.72 -3.02 6.82
N LEU A 56 -3.18 -3.13 5.60
CA LEU A 56 -2.38 -2.08 4.96
C LEU A 56 -3.20 -0.80 4.76
N LEU A 57 -4.41 -0.92 4.25
CA LEU A 57 -5.32 0.22 4.05
C LEU A 57 -5.70 0.88 5.37
N GLN A 58 -5.94 0.10 6.42
CA GLN A 58 -6.23 0.60 7.76
C GLN A 58 -5.03 1.37 8.32
N PHE A 59 -3.84 0.76 8.32
CA PHE A 59 -2.62 1.41 8.80
C PHE A 59 -2.34 2.72 8.05
N GLN A 60 -2.45 2.69 6.72
CA GLN A 60 -2.30 3.90 5.91
C GLN A 60 -3.30 5.00 6.32
N GLU A 61 -4.56 4.68 6.59
CA GLU A 61 -5.53 5.70 7.00
C GLU A 61 -5.22 6.24 8.39
N GLU A 62 -4.83 5.39 9.34
CA GLU A 62 -4.49 5.79 10.72
C GLU A 62 -3.21 6.62 10.81
N VAL A 63 -2.23 6.36 9.94
CA VAL A 63 -0.89 6.97 10.05
C VAL A 63 -0.67 8.07 9.01
N PHE A 64 -1.27 7.96 7.83
CA PHE A 64 -1.08 8.90 6.71
C PHE A 64 -2.38 9.61 6.32
N GLY A 65 -3.49 9.34 7.03
CA GLY A 65 -4.80 9.87 6.71
C GLY A 65 -4.91 11.38 6.93
N ARG A 66 -5.96 11.96 6.35
CA ARG A 66 -6.22 13.41 6.40
C ARG A 66 -6.40 13.98 7.82
N HIS A 67 -6.69 13.11 8.79
CA HIS A 67 -6.92 13.47 10.18
C HIS A 67 -5.61 13.49 11.00
N VAL A 68 -4.50 13.01 10.42
CA VAL A 68 -3.19 12.99 11.06
C VAL A 68 -2.50 14.32 10.82
N SER A 69 -2.07 14.97 11.90
CA SER A 69 -1.23 16.17 11.84
C SER A 69 0.20 15.79 11.42
N ASN A 70 0.71 16.37 10.34
CA ASN A 70 2.03 16.09 9.77
C ASN A 70 2.28 14.60 9.47
N PRO A 71 1.50 13.99 8.54
CA PRO A 71 1.68 12.58 8.20
C PRO A 71 3.07 12.35 7.61
N PRO A 72 3.76 11.24 7.98
CA PRO A 72 5.12 10.98 7.52
C PRO A 72 5.21 10.57 6.04
N LEU A 73 4.09 10.16 5.43
CA LEU A 73 3.99 9.77 4.02
C LEU A 73 2.65 10.19 3.42
N THR A 74 2.60 10.27 2.09
CA THR A 74 1.35 10.36 1.33
C THR A 74 0.75 8.97 1.14
N LYS A 75 -0.58 8.86 1.22
CA LYS A 75 -1.31 7.61 0.97
C LYS A 75 -1.07 7.08 -0.44
N LEU A 76 -0.88 5.77 -0.56
CA LEU A 76 -0.92 5.06 -1.83
C LEU A 76 -2.36 5.14 -2.42
N PRO A 77 -2.50 5.39 -3.73
CA PRO A 77 -3.80 5.46 -4.37
C PRO A 77 -4.59 4.15 -4.27
N MET A 78 -5.90 4.24 -4.00
CA MET A 78 -6.77 3.06 -3.88
C MET A 78 -6.77 2.19 -5.15
N LYS A 79 -6.60 2.80 -6.34
CA LYS A 79 -6.48 2.07 -7.61
C LYS A 79 -5.35 1.03 -7.61
N CYS A 80 -4.26 1.27 -6.86
CA CYS A 80 -3.15 0.34 -6.74
C CYS A 80 -3.55 -0.92 -5.96
N PHE A 81 -4.44 -0.79 -4.96
CA PHE A 81 -4.97 -1.92 -4.18
C PHE A 81 -6.11 -2.68 -4.88
N LEU A 82 -6.63 -2.15 -5.99
CA LEU A 82 -7.70 -2.75 -6.79
C LEU A 82 -7.21 -3.30 -8.13
N ASP A 83 -5.90 -3.30 -8.37
CA ASP A 83 -5.30 -3.84 -9.59
C ASP A 83 -4.93 -5.32 -9.41
N PHE A 84 -5.93 -6.19 -9.56
CA PHE A 84 -5.80 -7.65 -9.40
C PHE A 84 -5.12 -8.36 -10.58
N LYS A 85 -4.60 -7.62 -11.57
CA LYS A 85 -3.90 -8.21 -12.71
C LYS A 85 -2.61 -8.87 -12.25
N SER A 86 -2.23 -9.96 -12.93
CA SER A 86 -0.92 -10.58 -12.76
C SER A 86 0.18 -9.57 -13.10
N GLY A 87 1.07 -9.29 -12.14
CA GLY A 87 2.09 -8.23 -12.27
C GLY A 87 1.57 -6.80 -12.16
N GLY A 88 0.31 -6.62 -11.74
CA GLY A 88 -0.27 -5.31 -11.46
C GLY A 88 0.22 -4.69 -10.15
N ALA A 89 -0.28 -3.50 -9.83
CA ALA A 89 0.14 -2.76 -8.65
C ALA A 89 -0.02 -3.55 -7.35
N LEU A 90 -1.13 -4.29 -7.18
CA LEU A 90 -1.39 -5.09 -5.98
C LEU A 90 -0.36 -6.22 -5.80
N CYS A 91 0.10 -6.81 -6.91
CA CYS A 91 1.17 -7.82 -6.90
C CYS A 91 2.46 -7.23 -6.32
N HIS A 92 2.85 -6.03 -6.77
CA HIS A 92 4.05 -5.35 -6.30
C HIS A 92 3.93 -4.84 -4.85
N ILE A 93 2.76 -4.38 -4.42
CA ILE A 93 2.49 -4.03 -3.01
C ILE A 93 2.75 -5.24 -2.11
N LEU A 94 2.10 -6.36 -2.39
CA LEU A 94 2.19 -7.55 -1.55
C LEU A 94 3.59 -8.17 -1.62
N ALA A 95 4.23 -8.19 -2.79
CA ALA A 95 5.59 -8.66 -2.94
C ALA A 95 6.60 -7.85 -2.10
N ALA A 96 6.50 -6.52 -2.14
CA ALA A 96 7.34 -5.65 -1.33
C ALA A 96 7.08 -5.87 0.17
N ALA A 97 5.83 -6.02 0.59
CA ALA A 97 5.47 -6.30 1.98
C ALA A 97 6.02 -7.66 2.47
N TYR A 98 5.87 -8.72 1.69
CA TYR A 98 6.40 -10.05 2.05
C TYR A 98 7.92 -10.09 2.06
N LYS A 99 8.57 -9.44 1.08
CA LYS A 99 10.02 -9.28 1.08
C LYS A 99 10.48 -8.54 2.33
N PHE A 100 9.86 -7.40 2.66
CA PHE A 100 10.19 -6.62 3.85
C PHE A 100 10.01 -7.42 5.14
N LYS A 101 8.88 -8.12 5.29
CA LYS A 101 8.62 -9.04 6.42
C LYS A 101 9.74 -10.08 6.57
N SER A 102 10.17 -10.69 5.47
CA SER A 102 11.25 -11.67 5.45
C SER A 102 12.59 -11.05 5.83
N ASP A 103 12.93 -9.90 5.25
CA ASP A 103 14.19 -9.20 5.49
C ASP A 103 14.30 -8.70 6.95
N GLN A 104 13.17 -8.37 7.57
CA GLN A 104 13.08 -8.01 9.00
C GLN A 104 12.95 -9.21 9.96
N GLY A 105 12.93 -10.45 9.44
CA GLY A 105 12.78 -11.65 10.27
C GLY A 105 11.44 -11.77 11.00
N TRP A 106 10.38 -11.13 10.50
CA TRP A 106 9.09 -11.11 11.17
C TRP A 106 8.30 -12.40 10.97
N ARG A 107 7.83 -12.98 12.08
CA ARG A 107 6.90 -14.13 12.04
C ARG A 107 5.56 -13.76 11.40
N ARG A 108 4.98 -12.62 11.77
CA ARG A 108 3.70 -12.10 11.26
C ARG A 108 3.75 -10.59 11.05
N PHE A 109 2.87 -10.09 10.18
CA PHE A 109 2.56 -8.66 10.10
C PHE A 109 1.87 -8.21 11.39
N ASP A 110 2.26 -7.05 11.90
CA ASP A 110 1.69 -6.47 13.11
C ASP A 110 1.74 -4.94 12.97
N PHE A 111 0.61 -4.38 12.54
CA PHE A 111 0.44 -2.96 12.28
C PHE A 111 -0.01 -2.17 13.52
N GLN A 112 -0.41 -2.87 14.57
CA GLN A 112 -0.94 -2.26 15.80
C GLN A 112 0.14 -2.13 16.87
N ASN A 113 1.25 -2.86 16.76
CA ASN A 113 2.38 -2.76 17.68
C ASN A 113 3.15 -1.43 17.50
N PRO A 114 3.15 -0.52 18.50
CA PRO A 114 3.83 0.77 18.41
C PRO A 114 5.34 0.64 18.20
N SER A 115 5.98 -0.41 18.73
CA SER A 115 7.42 -0.65 18.56
C SER A 115 7.81 -0.98 17.11
N ARG A 116 6.83 -1.27 16.24
CA ARG A 116 7.05 -1.52 14.80
C ARG A 116 6.66 -0.34 13.93
N MET A 117 6.21 0.78 14.50
CA MET A 117 5.68 1.92 13.76
C MET A 117 6.64 2.41 12.68
N ASP A 118 7.88 2.76 13.04
CA ASP A 118 8.87 3.28 12.09
C ASP A 118 9.20 2.26 10.98
N ARG A 119 9.28 0.98 11.33
CA ARG A 119 9.51 -0.10 10.35
C ARG A 119 8.31 -0.31 9.43
N ASN A 120 7.10 -0.17 9.94
CA ASN A 120 5.90 -0.22 9.10
C ASN A 120 5.84 0.98 8.15
N VAL A 121 6.24 2.18 8.57
CA VAL A 121 6.39 3.35 7.68
C VAL A 121 7.46 3.10 6.61
N GLU A 122 8.61 2.56 6.99
CA GLU A 122 9.69 2.17 6.05
C GLU A 122 9.22 1.13 5.03
N MET A 123 8.36 0.18 5.44
CA MET A 123 7.74 -0.77 4.52
C MET A 123 6.90 -0.06 3.47
N PHE A 124 6.13 0.97 3.83
CA PHE A 124 5.36 1.76 2.86
C PHE A 124 6.25 2.58 1.91
N MET A 125 7.40 3.10 2.38
CA MET A 125 8.40 3.70 1.49
C MET A 125 8.93 2.68 0.46
N THR A 126 9.15 1.44 0.90
CA THR A 126 9.62 0.35 0.03
C THR A 126 8.55 -0.06 -0.99
N ILE A 127 7.28 -0.09 -0.58
CA ILE A 127 6.14 -0.34 -1.47
C ILE A 127 6.04 0.77 -2.53
N GLU A 128 6.10 2.04 -2.13
CA GLU A 128 6.02 3.18 -3.07
C GLU A 128 7.14 3.11 -4.10
N LYS A 129 8.39 2.87 -3.65
CA LYS A 129 9.55 2.68 -4.55
C LYS A 129 9.32 1.55 -5.54
N SER A 130 8.79 0.41 -5.07
CA SER A 130 8.49 -0.74 -5.93
C SER A 130 7.42 -0.42 -6.97
N LEU A 131 6.38 0.32 -6.59
CA LEU A 131 5.31 0.73 -7.51
C LEU A 131 5.82 1.68 -8.60
N VAL A 132 6.67 2.64 -8.25
CA VAL A 132 7.29 3.55 -9.23
C VAL A 132 8.20 2.79 -10.20
N GLN A 133 9.06 1.91 -9.68
CA GLN A 133 9.99 1.12 -10.50
C GLN A 133 9.28 0.20 -11.51
N ASN A 134 8.08 -0.28 -11.17
CA ASN A 134 7.29 -1.17 -12.02
C ASN A 134 6.18 -0.42 -12.80
N ASN A 135 6.27 0.91 -12.91
CA ASN A 135 5.29 1.75 -13.62
C ASN A 135 3.84 1.56 -13.14
N CYS A 136 3.66 1.11 -11.90
CA CYS A 136 2.36 0.92 -11.25
C CYS A 136 1.91 2.17 -10.47
N LEU A 137 2.82 3.13 -10.29
CA LEU A 137 2.55 4.44 -9.72
C LEU A 137 3.37 5.51 -10.47
N SER A 138 2.67 6.46 -11.08
CA SER A 138 3.26 7.65 -11.69
C SER A 138 3.18 8.82 -10.73
N ARG A 139 4.29 9.51 -10.48
CA ARG A 139 4.26 10.80 -9.77
C ARG A 139 3.67 11.86 -10.71
N PRO A 140 2.70 12.67 -10.25
CA PRO A 140 2.16 13.75 -11.08
C PRO A 140 3.27 14.74 -11.42
N VAL A 141 3.30 15.20 -12.67
CA VAL A 141 4.19 16.28 -13.10
C VAL A 141 3.42 17.58 -12.92
N ILE A 142 3.87 18.41 -11.97
CA ILE A 142 3.21 19.68 -11.65
C ILE A 142 4.07 20.83 -12.16
N TYR A 143 3.47 21.69 -12.98
CA TYR A 143 4.10 22.95 -13.39
C TYR A 143 3.88 24.02 -12.32
N LEU A 144 4.97 24.62 -11.85
CA LEU A 144 4.96 25.76 -10.94
C LEU A 144 5.35 27.02 -11.75
N SER A 145 4.48 28.02 -11.76
CA SER A 145 4.73 29.29 -12.48
C SER A 145 6.00 29.97 -11.95
N SER A 146 6.75 30.61 -12.85
CA SER A 146 7.90 31.46 -12.50
C SER A 146 7.54 32.66 -11.64
N ASP A 147 6.26 33.04 -11.63
CA ASP A 147 5.77 34.21 -10.89
C ASP A 147 5.53 33.92 -9.39
N ILE A 148 5.71 32.67 -8.97
CA ILE A 148 5.55 32.27 -7.57
C ILE A 148 6.71 32.83 -6.74
N GLU A 149 6.38 33.53 -5.65
CA GLU A 149 7.36 34.07 -4.71
C GLU A 149 8.34 32.96 -4.22
N PRO A 150 9.66 33.19 -4.18
CA PRO A 150 10.65 32.15 -3.84
C PRO A 150 10.40 31.43 -2.51
N LYS A 151 9.90 32.18 -1.51
CA LYS A 151 9.58 31.64 -0.18
C LYS A 151 8.37 30.69 -0.23
N LEU A 152 7.38 30.99 -1.06
CA LEU A 152 6.24 30.12 -1.30
C LEU A 152 6.63 28.92 -2.18
N LEU A 153 7.49 29.13 -3.17
CA LEU A 153 7.99 28.08 -4.06
C LEU A 153 8.70 26.97 -3.28
N GLY A 154 9.54 27.32 -2.30
CA GLY A 154 10.17 26.34 -1.41
C GLY A 154 9.14 25.48 -0.68
N LYS A 155 8.14 26.11 -0.07
CA LYS A 155 7.05 25.39 0.62
C LYS A 155 6.24 24.50 -0.31
N LEU A 156 5.96 24.93 -1.54
CA LEU A 156 5.21 24.13 -2.50
C LEU A 156 5.99 22.89 -2.95
N LYS A 157 7.31 23.00 -3.12
CA LYS A 157 8.17 21.86 -3.43
C LYS A 157 8.26 20.83 -2.30
N ASP A 158 8.06 21.25 -1.05
CA ASP A 158 8.02 20.34 0.09
C ASP A 158 6.68 19.58 0.20
N ILE A 159 5.61 20.11 -0.42
CA ILE A 159 4.25 19.53 -0.39
C ILE A 159 4.00 18.56 -1.56
N ILE A 160 4.66 18.78 -2.70
CA ILE A 160 4.46 18.09 -3.99
C ILE A 160 5.46 16.96 -4.19
#